data_AF-A0A1H4DIU8-F1
#
_entry.id   AF-A0A1H4DIU8-F1
#
_cell.length_a   1.000
_cell.length_b   1.000
_cell.length_c   1.000
_cell.angle_alpha   90.00
_cell.angle_beta   90.00
_cell.angle_gamma   90.00
#
_symmetry.space_group_name_H-M   'P 1'
#
loop_
_entity.id
_entity.type
_entity.pdbx_description
1 polymer ?
#
loop_
_entity_poly.entity_id
_entity_poly.type
_entity_poly.pdbx_seq_one_letter_code
_entity_poly.pdbx_strand_id
1 'polypeptide(L)'
;MTECNSKAETLQMLGFVAGKNRGIALLEAVATCGSINKAAQQLKMSYKAAWQQLEKLNNIVDAPLLERSVGGRGGGGATLTAAGINLLQFYRKMEHEYGKFLQFINEETADTAAMFLTLRRMEMKVSARNVWSGKVESISDGAVNAVVKVALRGGDKIVAVITRESTENLGLSEGSDVIAMVKSSSVLLARDLNPEQISARNILSGQVSQLVEGPVSCEVTVDLPGGNTVTAMVTKESAENMALKTGSSVSALIKASSVLLAVN
;
A
#
# COMPACT_ATOMS: atom_id res chain seq x y z
N MET A 1 -15.46 10.33 -17.48
CA MET A 1 -14.29 10.07 -16.61
C MET A 1 -14.59 8.78 -15.91
N THR A 2 -14.11 7.72 -16.54
CA THR A 2 -14.74 6.41 -16.61
C THR A 2 -13.62 5.39 -16.52
N GLU A 3 -12.95 5.30 -15.37
CA GLU A 3 -11.77 4.42 -15.27
C GLU A 3 -11.44 3.92 -13.85
N CYS A 4 -12.37 4.02 -12.89
CA CYS A 4 -12.15 3.49 -11.53
C CYS A 4 -13.16 2.38 -11.12
N ASN A 5 -14.11 2.00 -11.97
CA ASN A 5 -15.07 0.93 -11.67
C ASN A 5 -14.61 -0.48 -12.12
N SER A 6 -13.74 -0.59 -13.12
CA SER A 6 -13.46 -1.87 -13.75
C SER A 6 -12.75 -2.86 -12.83
N LYS A 7 -11.82 -2.40 -11.98
CA LYS A 7 -10.98 -3.29 -11.14
C LYS A 7 -11.76 -3.87 -9.96
N ALA A 8 -12.59 -3.07 -9.30
CA ALA A 8 -13.46 -3.53 -8.22
C ALA A 8 -14.61 -4.43 -8.73
N GLU A 9 -15.21 -4.07 -9.87
CA GLU A 9 -16.19 -4.92 -10.55
C GLU A 9 -15.57 -6.23 -11.05
N THR A 10 -14.31 -6.19 -11.52
CA THR A 10 -13.52 -7.37 -11.89
C THR A 10 -13.27 -8.25 -10.67
N LEU A 11 -12.87 -7.70 -9.53
CA LEU A 11 -12.66 -8.46 -8.28
C LEU A 11 -13.97 -9.07 -7.74
N GLN A 12 -15.09 -8.36 -7.88
CA GLN A 12 -16.41 -8.84 -7.50
C GLN A 12 -16.93 -9.92 -8.47
N MET A 13 -16.70 -9.77 -9.78
CA MET A 13 -16.99 -10.80 -10.79
C MET A 13 -16.08 -12.02 -10.68
N LEU A 14 -14.85 -11.83 -10.18
CA LEU A 14 -13.91 -12.90 -9.85
C LEU A 14 -14.16 -13.51 -8.48
N GLY A 15 -15.11 -13.00 -7.68
CA GLY A 15 -15.61 -13.68 -6.48
C GLY A 15 -14.75 -13.54 -5.23
N PHE A 16 -13.96 -12.47 -5.14
CA PHE A 16 -13.13 -12.17 -3.96
C PHE A 16 -13.94 -11.64 -2.76
N VAL A 17 -15.26 -11.49 -2.90
CA VAL A 17 -16.19 -11.24 -1.78
C VAL A 17 -16.80 -12.58 -1.38
N ALA A 18 -16.61 -12.96 -0.11
CA ALA A 18 -17.01 -14.25 0.49
C ALA A 18 -18.32 -14.83 -0.09
N GLY A 19 -18.19 -15.75 -1.05
CA GLY A 19 -19.30 -16.38 -1.75
C GLY A 19 -18.81 -17.20 -2.94
N LYS A 20 -19.47 -18.34 -3.21
CA LYS A 20 -19.14 -19.20 -4.35
C LYS A 20 -19.31 -18.44 -5.68
N ASN A 21 -18.22 -18.16 -6.37
CA ASN A 21 -18.27 -17.55 -7.69
C ASN A 21 -18.92 -18.52 -8.69
N ARG A 22 -20.12 -18.16 -9.17
CA ARG A 22 -20.89 -18.99 -10.11
C ARG A 22 -20.22 -19.15 -11.47
N GLY A 23 -19.44 -18.16 -11.90
CA GLY A 23 -18.69 -18.24 -13.16
C GLY A 23 -17.49 -19.19 -13.07
N ILE A 24 -16.74 -19.13 -11.98
CA ILE A 24 -15.63 -20.07 -11.72
C ILE A 24 -16.15 -21.50 -11.57
N ALA A 25 -17.21 -21.69 -10.77
CA ALA A 25 -17.85 -23.01 -10.62
C ALA A 25 -18.30 -23.58 -11.97
N LEU A 26 -18.77 -22.72 -12.89
CA LEU A 26 -19.17 -23.12 -14.23
C LEU A 26 -17.98 -23.51 -15.10
N LEU A 27 -16.85 -22.80 -15.03
CA LEU A 27 -15.61 -23.19 -15.71
C LEU A 27 -15.08 -24.54 -15.20
N GLU A 28 -15.09 -24.77 -13.89
CA GLU A 28 -14.69 -26.06 -13.30
C GLU A 28 -15.61 -27.21 -13.74
N ALA A 29 -16.92 -26.96 -13.78
CA ALA A 29 -17.88 -27.94 -14.27
C ALA A 29 -17.66 -28.26 -15.76
N VAL A 30 -17.40 -27.25 -16.60
CA VAL A 30 -17.06 -27.46 -18.03
C VAL A 30 -15.76 -28.25 -18.18
N ALA A 31 -14.73 -27.95 -17.38
CA ALA A 31 -13.47 -28.70 -17.36
C ALA A 31 -13.68 -30.20 -17.11
N THR A 32 -14.69 -30.53 -16.29
CA THR A 32 -14.99 -31.90 -15.88
C THR A 32 -15.87 -32.64 -16.88
N CYS A 33 -16.95 -32.00 -17.36
CA CYS A 33 -17.97 -32.67 -18.18
C CYS A 33 -17.83 -32.43 -19.70
N GLY A 34 -16.92 -31.54 -20.12
CA GLY A 34 -16.66 -31.21 -21.51
C GLY A 34 -17.82 -30.53 -22.25
N SER A 35 -18.81 -30.00 -21.54
CA SER A 35 -20.01 -29.40 -22.14
C SER A 35 -20.62 -28.31 -21.27
N ILE A 36 -20.86 -27.13 -21.86
CA ILE A 36 -21.54 -26.02 -21.19
C ILE A 36 -22.96 -26.42 -20.75
N ASN A 37 -23.65 -27.25 -21.54
CA ASN A 37 -25.02 -27.68 -21.22
C ASN A 37 -25.05 -28.61 -20.01
N LYS A 38 -24.13 -29.60 -19.95
CA LYS A 38 -24.00 -30.48 -18.79
C LYS A 38 -23.58 -29.71 -17.53
N ALA A 39 -22.65 -28.77 -17.68
CA ALA A 39 -22.21 -27.89 -16.59
C ALA A 39 -23.36 -27.01 -16.04
N ALA A 40 -24.18 -26.45 -16.94
CA ALA A 40 -25.36 -25.68 -16.56
C ALA A 40 -26.37 -26.52 -15.77
N GLN A 41 -26.66 -27.75 -16.21
CA GLN A 41 -27.54 -28.68 -15.51
C GLN A 41 -27.00 -29.05 -14.13
N GLN A 42 -25.69 -29.35 -14.01
CA GLN A 42 -25.04 -29.68 -12.75
C GLN A 42 -25.16 -28.56 -11.72
N LEU A 43 -25.05 -27.30 -12.16
CA LEU A 43 -25.17 -26.12 -11.31
C LEU A 43 -26.60 -25.58 -11.18
N LYS A 44 -27.60 -26.33 -11.65
CA LYS A 44 -29.03 -25.97 -11.61
C LYS A 44 -29.30 -24.58 -12.22
N MET A 45 -28.61 -24.25 -13.30
CA MET A 45 -28.80 -23.00 -14.04
C MET A 45 -29.33 -23.26 -15.45
N SER A 46 -30.06 -22.29 -16.02
CA SER A 46 -30.48 -22.39 -17.42
C SER A 46 -29.26 -22.29 -18.34
N TYR A 47 -29.31 -22.97 -19.49
CA TYR A 47 -28.24 -22.88 -20.49
C TYR A 47 -27.91 -21.42 -20.87
N LYS A 48 -28.95 -20.58 -21.03
CA LYS A 48 -28.80 -19.15 -21.31
C LYS A 48 -28.05 -18.41 -20.19
N ALA A 49 -28.37 -18.69 -18.92
CA ALA A 49 -27.70 -18.08 -17.78
C ALA A 49 -26.23 -18.53 -17.67
N ALA A 50 -25.95 -19.81 -17.95
CA ALA A 50 -24.60 -20.34 -18.00
C ALA A 50 -23.76 -19.64 -19.06
N TRP A 51 -24.31 -19.52 -20.27
CA TRP A 51 -23.64 -18.84 -21.38
C TRP A 51 -23.30 -17.39 -21.03
N GLN A 52 -24.29 -16.63 -20.53
CA GLN A 52 -24.08 -15.23 -20.11
C GLN A 52 -23.01 -15.07 -19.04
N GLN A 53 -22.87 -16.02 -18.11
CA GLN A 53 -21.81 -15.98 -17.09
C GLN A 53 -20.43 -16.27 -17.68
N LEU A 54 -20.32 -17.24 -18.59
CA LEU A 54 -19.05 -17.51 -19.29
C LEU A 54 -18.62 -16.33 -20.17
N GLU A 55 -19.57 -15.67 -20.83
CA GLU A 55 -19.30 -14.48 -21.64
C GLU A 55 -18.78 -13.32 -20.80
N LYS A 56 -19.41 -13.08 -19.65
CA LYS A 56 -18.92 -12.08 -18.69
C LYS A 56 -17.48 -12.35 -18.29
N LEU A 57 -17.15 -13.58 -17.91
CA LEU A 57 -15.78 -13.95 -17.56
C LEU A 57 -14.83 -13.79 -18.75
N ASN A 58 -15.25 -14.20 -19.94
CA ASN A 58 -14.46 -14.12 -21.16
C ASN A 58 -14.15 -12.67 -21.58
N ASN A 59 -15.04 -11.73 -21.27
CA ASN A 59 -14.87 -10.31 -21.62
C ASN A 59 -13.95 -9.53 -20.66
N ILE A 60 -13.57 -10.13 -19.53
CA ILE A 60 -12.69 -9.52 -18.53
C ILE A 60 -11.23 -9.92 -18.75
N VAL A 61 -11.01 -11.03 -19.45
CA VAL A 61 -9.68 -11.61 -19.65
C VAL A 61 -9.19 -11.37 -21.08
N ASP A 62 -7.88 -11.20 -21.23
CA ASP A 62 -7.26 -10.87 -22.52
C ASP A 62 -7.24 -12.03 -23.53
N ALA A 63 -7.69 -13.23 -23.14
CA ALA A 63 -7.69 -14.42 -23.97
C ALA A 63 -8.93 -15.30 -23.73
N PRO A 64 -9.44 -16.00 -24.77
CA PRO A 64 -10.62 -16.86 -24.64
C PRO A 64 -10.42 -17.94 -23.58
N LEU A 65 -11.44 -18.18 -22.73
CA LEU A 65 -11.35 -19.17 -21.65
C LEU A 65 -11.75 -20.59 -22.08
N LEU A 66 -12.49 -20.71 -23.19
CA LEU A 66 -13.03 -21.96 -23.69
C LEU A 66 -12.81 -22.11 -25.20
N GLU A 67 -12.38 -23.30 -25.61
CA GLU A 67 -12.46 -23.79 -26.98
C GLU A 67 -13.76 -24.57 -27.17
N ARG A 68 -14.42 -24.36 -28.31
CA ARG A 68 -15.67 -25.05 -28.65
C ARG A 68 -15.43 -26.03 -29.78
N SER A 69 -15.87 -27.27 -29.61
CA SER A 69 -15.92 -28.25 -30.70
C SER A 69 -17.32 -28.28 -31.30
N VAL A 70 -17.41 -28.15 -32.62
CA VAL A 70 -18.69 -28.25 -33.34
C VAL A 70 -19.11 -29.72 -33.33
N GLY A 71 -20.25 -30.03 -32.73
CA GLY A 71 -20.76 -31.40 -32.60
C GLY A 71 -22.25 -31.48 -32.94
N GLY A 72 -22.65 -32.55 -33.63
CA GLY A 72 -24.00 -32.82 -34.16
C GLY A 72 -25.08 -33.04 -33.08
N ARG A 73 -26.04 -33.95 -33.32
CA ARG A 73 -27.34 -34.11 -32.60
C ARG A 73 -27.34 -34.15 -31.05
N GLY A 74 -26.18 -34.14 -30.37
CA GLY A 74 -26.03 -34.06 -28.91
C GLY A 74 -25.44 -32.75 -28.36
N GLY A 75 -25.14 -31.76 -29.22
CA GLY A 75 -24.53 -30.48 -28.86
C GLY A 75 -22.99 -30.50 -28.90
N GLY A 76 -22.39 -29.36 -29.25
CA GLY A 76 -20.94 -29.17 -29.30
C GLY A 76 -20.26 -29.30 -27.92
N GLY A 77 -19.01 -29.74 -27.92
CA GLY A 77 -18.19 -29.81 -26.71
C GLY A 77 -17.56 -28.46 -26.36
N ALA A 78 -17.11 -28.34 -25.13
CA ALA A 78 -16.32 -27.20 -24.67
C ALA A 78 -15.17 -27.67 -23.78
N THR A 79 -13.96 -27.24 -24.11
CA THR A 79 -12.73 -27.53 -23.35
C THR A 79 -12.10 -26.22 -22.90
N LEU A 80 -11.40 -26.23 -21.77
CA LEU A 80 -10.65 -25.06 -21.32
C LEU A 80 -9.46 -24.80 -22.25
N THR A 81 -9.20 -23.53 -22.52
CA THR A 81 -7.94 -23.09 -23.12
C THR A 81 -6.83 -23.05 -22.05
N ALA A 82 -5.59 -22.79 -22.46
CA ALA A 82 -4.50 -22.49 -21.54
C ALA A 82 -4.84 -21.31 -20.60
N ALA A 83 -5.50 -20.27 -21.11
CA ALA A 83 -5.96 -19.14 -20.31
C ALA A 83 -7.02 -19.55 -19.28
N GLY A 84 -7.98 -20.40 -19.68
CA GLY A 84 -8.99 -20.98 -18.77
C GLY A 84 -8.38 -21.82 -17.65
N ILE A 85 -7.38 -22.64 -17.96
CA ILE A 85 -6.66 -23.45 -16.97
C ILE A 85 -5.89 -22.55 -16.00
N ASN A 86 -5.16 -21.56 -16.51
CA ASN A 86 -4.38 -20.63 -15.68
C ASN A 86 -5.26 -19.82 -14.74
N LEU A 87 -6.42 -19.35 -15.22
CA LEU A 87 -7.39 -18.63 -14.38
C LEU A 87 -7.89 -19.49 -13.22
N LEU A 88 -8.24 -20.76 -13.48
CA LEU A 88 -8.68 -21.68 -12.43
C LEU A 88 -7.57 -21.99 -11.43
N GLN A 89 -6.34 -22.20 -11.90
CA GLN A 89 -5.18 -22.42 -11.01
C GLN A 89 -4.91 -21.20 -10.13
N PHE A 90 -4.96 -19.99 -10.72
CA PHE A 90 -4.80 -18.75 -9.99
C PHE A 90 -5.90 -18.57 -8.93
N TYR A 91 -7.16 -18.79 -9.32
CA TYR A 91 -8.29 -18.70 -8.40
C TYR A 91 -8.17 -19.68 -7.23
N ARG A 92 -7.84 -20.94 -7.48
CA ARG A 92 -7.65 -21.96 -6.43
C ARG A 92 -6.51 -21.61 -5.48
N LYS A 93 -5.40 -21.10 -6.02
CA LYS A 93 -4.27 -20.66 -5.19
C LYS A 93 -4.70 -19.51 -4.29
N MET A 94 -5.43 -18.55 -4.83
CA MET A 94 -5.96 -17.42 -4.05
C MET A 94 -6.97 -17.85 -2.99
N GLU A 95 -7.92 -18.72 -3.33
CA GLU A 95 -8.93 -19.25 -2.39
C GLU A 95 -8.28 -20.05 -1.26
N HIS A 96 -7.22 -20.80 -1.56
CA HIS A 96 -6.44 -21.52 -0.56
C HIS A 96 -5.72 -20.58 0.42
N GLU A 97 -5.07 -19.52 -0.07
CA GLU A 97 -4.41 -18.54 0.78
C GLU A 97 -5.42 -17.72 1.60
N TYR A 98 -6.56 -17.36 1.01
CA TYR A 98 -7.65 -16.69 1.72
C TYR A 98 -8.30 -17.59 2.77
N GLY A 99 -8.49 -18.88 2.48
CA GLY A 99 -9.00 -19.86 3.42
C GLY A 99 -8.06 -20.05 4.62
N LYS A 100 -6.74 -20.13 4.39
CA LYS A 100 -5.73 -20.12 5.47
C LYS A 100 -5.85 -18.87 6.34
N PHE A 101 -6.04 -17.71 5.72
CA PHE A 101 -6.18 -16.44 6.43
C PHE A 101 -7.46 -16.39 7.28
N LEU A 102 -8.61 -16.84 6.76
CA LEU A 102 -9.85 -16.89 7.53
C LEU A 102 -9.81 -17.95 8.64
N GLN A 103 -9.24 -19.11 8.39
CA GLN A 103 -9.06 -20.15 9.41
C GLN A 103 -8.15 -19.65 10.54
N PHE A 104 -7.08 -18.94 10.19
CA PHE A 104 -6.21 -18.26 11.15
C PHE A 104 -6.93 -17.19 11.98
N ILE A 105 -7.93 -16.50 11.42
CA ILE A 105 -8.77 -15.53 12.16
C ILE A 105 -9.78 -16.21 13.08
N ASN A 106 -10.31 -17.37 12.69
CA ASN A 106 -11.45 -18.01 13.33
C ASN A 106 -11.07 -19.05 14.41
N GLU A 107 -9.77 -19.33 14.59
CA GLU A 107 -9.28 -20.12 15.71
C GLU A 107 -9.26 -19.25 16.97
N GLU A 108 -10.11 -19.62 17.94
CA GLU A 108 -10.44 -18.92 19.20
C GLU A 108 -9.23 -18.65 20.13
N THR A 109 -8.04 -19.08 19.74
CA THR A 109 -6.76 -18.88 20.42
C THR A 109 -5.65 -18.52 19.44
N ALA A 110 -5.93 -17.78 18.37
CA ALA A 110 -4.88 -17.15 17.59
C ALA A 110 -4.15 -16.18 18.54
N ASP A 111 -3.01 -16.64 19.06
CA ASP A 111 -2.17 -15.90 19.98
C ASP A 111 -2.08 -14.47 19.46
N THR A 112 -2.69 -13.54 20.20
CA THR A 112 -2.74 -12.12 19.82
C THR A 112 -1.33 -11.59 19.52
N ALA A 113 -0.29 -12.19 20.12
CA ALA A 113 1.10 -11.91 19.78
C ALA A 113 1.49 -12.44 18.40
N ALA A 114 1.10 -13.66 18.00
CA ALA A 114 1.33 -14.19 16.65
C ALA A 114 0.57 -13.40 15.57
N MET A 115 -0.66 -12.95 15.86
CA MET A 115 -1.44 -12.04 15.00
C MET A 115 -0.74 -10.68 14.87
N PHE A 116 -0.37 -10.06 16.00
CA PHE A 116 0.40 -8.83 16.02
C PHE A 116 1.72 -8.98 15.24
N LEU A 117 2.45 -10.08 15.43
CA LEU A 117 3.70 -10.37 14.72
C LEU A 117 3.49 -10.63 13.22
N THR A 118 2.34 -11.17 12.80
CA THR A 118 2.01 -11.39 11.38
C THR A 118 1.65 -10.08 10.69
N LEU A 119 0.84 -9.22 11.34
CA LEU A 119 0.63 -7.84 10.90
C LEU A 119 1.96 -7.06 10.88
N ARG A 120 2.85 -7.31 11.86
CA ARG A 120 4.22 -6.78 11.92
C ARG A 120 5.17 -7.33 10.84
N ARG A 121 4.84 -8.45 10.21
CA ARG A 121 5.58 -9.01 9.06
C ARG A 121 5.10 -8.40 7.74
N MET A 122 3.86 -7.92 7.69
CA MET A 122 3.35 -7.05 6.62
C MET A 122 3.74 -5.57 6.85
N GLU A 123 4.07 -5.21 8.10
CA GLU A 123 4.60 -3.90 8.47
C GLU A 123 5.94 -3.65 7.78
N MET A 124 5.99 -2.62 6.93
CA MET A 124 7.23 -2.15 6.35
C MET A 124 8.20 -1.72 7.45
N LYS A 125 9.32 -2.43 7.57
CA LYS A 125 10.43 -2.02 8.43
C LYS A 125 11.39 -1.14 7.65
N VAL A 126 11.53 0.11 8.06
CA VAL A 126 12.46 1.07 7.45
C VAL A 126 13.60 1.40 8.40
N SER A 127 14.76 1.76 7.84
CA SER A 127 15.92 2.20 8.63
C SER A 127 15.84 3.67 9.06
N ALA A 128 14.84 4.41 8.55
CA ALA A 128 14.56 5.78 8.97
C ALA A 128 14.02 5.78 10.41
N ARG A 129 14.59 6.62 11.28
CA ARG A 129 14.09 6.81 12.66
C ARG A 129 12.95 7.82 12.74
N ASN A 130 12.88 8.73 11.77
CA ASN A 130 11.80 9.67 11.66
C ASN A 130 10.73 9.08 10.76
N VAL A 131 9.63 8.65 11.36
CA VAL A 131 8.48 8.06 10.67
C VAL A 131 7.23 8.68 11.28
N TRP A 132 6.53 9.50 10.49
CA TRP A 132 5.35 10.22 10.94
C TRP A 132 4.15 9.86 10.06
N SER A 133 3.03 9.55 10.71
CA SER A 133 1.74 9.45 10.01
C SER A 133 1.15 10.84 9.82
N GLY A 134 0.54 11.07 8.67
CA GLY A 134 -0.12 12.33 8.36
C GLY A 134 -1.11 12.19 7.21
N LYS A 135 -1.80 13.29 6.92
CA LYS A 135 -2.69 13.41 5.76
C LYS A 135 -2.14 14.42 4.78
N VAL A 136 -2.26 14.13 3.49
CA VAL A 136 -1.93 15.07 2.44
C VAL A 136 -2.86 16.28 2.54
N GLU A 137 -2.28 17.46 2.78
CA GLU A 137 -2.99 18.74 2.83
C GLU A 137 -3.15 19.32 1.43
N SER A 138 -2.09 19.26 0.61
CA SER A 138 -2.09 19.78 -0.76
C SER A 138 -1.01 19.12 -1.61
N ILE A 139 -1.26 18.97 -2.90
CA ILE A 139 -0.26 18.56 -3.90
C ILE A 139 -0.12 19.67 -4.92
N SER A 140 1.11 20.08 -5.22
CA SER A 140 1.42 21.05 -6.27
C SER A 140 2.31 20.41 -7.32
N ASP A 141 1.71 20.09 -8.47
CA ASP A 141 2.43 19.46 -9.57
C ASP A 141 3.31 20.45 -10.32
N GLY A 142 4.53 20.02 -10.60
CA GLY A 142 5.44 20.62 -11.57
C GLY A 142 5.66 19.70 -12.76
N ALA A 143 6.47 20.16 -13.73
CA ALA A 143 6.73 19.39 -14.96
C ALA A 143 7.44 18.05 -14.70
N VAL A 144 8.24 17.95 -13.63
CA VAL A 144 9.05 16.77 -13.29
C VAL A 144 8.78 16.30 -11.85
N ASN A 145 8.63 17.24 -10.93
CA ASN A 145 8.45 16.99 -9.51
C ASN A 145 7.09 17.50 -9.04
N ALA A 146 6.57 16.91 -7.98
CA ALA A 146 5.44 17.40 -7.23
C ALA A 146 5.90 17.81 -5.82
N VAL A 147 5.31 18.89 -5.30
CA VAL A 147 5.47 19.32 -3.91
C VAL A 147 4.25 18.84 -3.14
N VAL A 148 4.46 17.94 -2.19
CA VAL A 148 3.39 17.38 -1.35
C VAL A 148 3.53 17.97 0.05
N LYS A 149 2.48 18.63 0.54
CA LYS A 149 2.39 19.07 1.92
C LYS A 149 1.56 18.07 2.72
N VAL A 150 2.09 17.64 3.85
CA VAL A 150 1.47 16.66 4.74
C VAL A 150 1.28 17.29 6.10
N ALA A 151 0.04 17.28 6.58
CA ALA A 151 -0.30 17.66 7.95
C ALA A 151 0.00 16.49 8.88
N LEU A 152 0.84 16.73 9.88
CA LEU A 152 1.18 15.75 10.91
C LEU A 152 0.26 15.92 12.13
N ARG A 153 0.26 14.92 13.00
CA ARG A 153 -0.37 15.03 14.32
C ARG A 153 0.23 16.21 15.09
N GLY A 154 -0.61 16.95 15.82
CA GLY A 154 -0.13 18.04 16.67
C GLY A 154 0.13 19.37 15.97
N GLY A 155 -0.25 19.48 14.69
CA GLY A 155 -0.27 20.75 13.95
C GLY A 155 0.98 21.04 13.11
N ASP A 156 2.06 20.28 13.31
CA ASP A 156 3.24 20.36 12.48
C ASP A 156 2.94 19.95 11.03
N LYS A 157 3.75 20.45 10.11
CA LYS A 157 3.65 20.13 8.69
C LYS A 157 4.98 19.64 8.16
N ILE A 158 4.93 18.70 7.23
CA ILE A 158 6.10 18.25 6.48
C ILE A 158 5.83 18.35 4.98
N VAL A 159 6.83 18.87 4.29
CA VAL A 159 6.84 19.08 2.84
C VAL A 159 7.81 18.10 2.23
N ALA A 160 7.32 17.32 1.27
CA ALA A 160 8.11 16.42 0.46
C ALA A 160 8.16 16.94 -0.99
N VAL A 161 9.30 16.77 -1.64
CA VAL A 161 9.42 16.93 -3.09
C VAL A 161 9.75 15.57 -3.68
N ILE A 162 8.81 15.00 -4.42
CA ILE A 162 8.92 13.69 -5.07
C ILE A 162 8.67 13.84 -6.57
N THR A 163 8.95 12.80 -7.36
CA THR A 163 8.64 12.84 -8.79
C THR A 163 7.13 12.82 -9.00
N ARG A 164 6.67 13.44 -10.10
CA ARG A 164 5.25 13.36 -10.49
C ARG A 164 4.80 11.91 -10.72
N GLU A 165 5.66 11.09 -11.30
CA GLU A 165 5.41 9.65 -11.44
C GLU A 165 5.19 8.98 -10.07
N SER A 166 5.92 9.42 -9.02
CA SER A 166 5.72 8.88 -7.67
C SER A 166 4.37 9.28 -7.08
N THR A 167 3.90 10.51 -7.29
CA THR A 167 2.54 10.90 -6.84
C THR A 167 1.46 10.06 -7.53
N GLU A 168 1.63 9.78 -8.82
CA GLU A 168 0.70 8.97 -9.62
C GLU A 168 0.74 7.50 -9.17
N ASN A 169 1.92 6.90 -9.04
CA ASN A 169 2.11 5.51 -8.63
C ASN A 169 1.63 5.23 -7.20
N LEU A 170 1.78 6.20 -6.30
CA LEU A 170 1.29 6.12 -4.93
C LEU A 170 -0.21 6.46 -4.81
N GLY A 171 -0.86 6.90 -5.90
CA GLY A 171 -2.27 7.30 -5.89
C GLY A 171 -2.56 8.46 -4.94
N LEU A 172 -1.62 9.41 -4.80
CA LEU A 172 -1.75 10.51 -3.85
C LEU A 172 -2.78 11.53 -4.32
N SER A 173 -3.65 11.94 -3.39
CA SER A 173 -4.62 13.01 -3.56
C SER A 173 -4.75 13.79 -2.25
N GLU A 174 -5.37 14.97 -2.28
CA GLU A 174 -5.67 15.70 -1.05
C GLU A 174 -6.55 14.84 -0.13
N GLY A 175 -6.17 14.76 1.15
CA GLY A 175 -6.82 13.90 2.15
C GLY A 175 -6.27 12.48 2.25
N SER A 176 -5.41 12.03 1.32
CA SER A 176 -4.78 10.71 1.39
C SER A 176 -4.00 10.53 2.70
N ASP A 177 -4.17 9.36 3.33
CA ASP A 177 -3.34 8.93 4.46
C ASP A 177 -1.96 8.50 3.97
N VAL A 178 -0.92 9.07 4.58
CA VAL A 178 0.48 8.84 4.18
C VAL A 178 1.38 8.68 5.40
N ILE A 179 2.51 8.01 5.16
CA ILE A 179 3.63 7.93 6.10
C ILE A 179 4.80 8.72 5.50
N ALA A 180 5.22 9.77 6.21
CA ALA A 180 6.39 10.56 5.87
C ALA A 180 7.63 10.05 6.63
N MET A 181 8.73 9.83 5.92
CA MET A 181 9.93 9.21 6.48
C MET A 181 11.19 10.00 6.15
N VAL A 182 12.07 10.16 7.14
CA VAL A 182 13.35 10.87 6.99
C VAL A 182 14.46 10.11 7.73
N LYS A 183 15.58 9.88 7.06
CA LYS A 183 16.76 9.30 7.71
C LYS A 183 17.38 10.31 8.66
N SER A 184 17.77 9.90 9.88
CA SER A 184 18.32 10.81 10.89
C SER A 184 19.56 11.58 10.42
N SER A 185 20.36 10.99 9.53
CA SER A 185 21.54 11.63 8.92
C SER A 185 21.19 12.71 7.89
N SER A 186 19.92 12.87 7.53
CA SER A 186 19.41 13.94 6.65
C SER A 186 18.71 15.06 7.43
N VAL A 187 18.69 14.97 8.76
CA VAL A 187 18.18 16.00 9.65
C VAL A 187 19.37 16.80 10.18
N LEU A 188 19.39 18.10 9.90
CA LEU A 188 20.36 19.03 10.49
C LEU A 188 19.75 19.68 11.73
N LEU A 189 20.59 20.10 12.66
CA LEU A 189 20.16 20.89 13.82
C LEU A 189 20.77 22.29 13.72
N ALA A 190 20.00 23.29 14.12
CA ALA A 190 20.48 24.66 14.30
C ALA A 190 19.92 25.27 15.59
N ARG A 191 20.62 26.30 16.06
CA ARG A 191 20.18 27.23 17.10
C ARG A 191 20.10 28.62 16.50
N ASP A 192 19.22 29.46 17.05
CA ASP A 192 19.10 30.88 16.70
C ASP A 192 18.96 31.11 15.18
N LEU A 193 18.12 30.29 14.56
CA LEU A 193 17.89 30.28 13.12
C LEU A 193 16.98 31.44 12.69
N ASN A 194 17.30 32.09 11.57
CA ASN A 194 16.34 32.88 10.80
C ASN A 194 15.68 32.00 9.71
N PRO A 195 14.41 31.60 9.84
CA PRO A 195 13.75 30.70 8.88
C PRO A 195 13.71 31.21 7.45
N GLU A 196 13.68 32.53 7.24
CA GLU A 196 13.55 33.14 5.91
C GLU A 196 14.82 33.01 5.06
N GLN A 197 15.96 32.77 5.70
CA GLN A 197 17.27 32.70 5.03
C GLN A 197 17.72 31.26 4.78
N ILE A 198 16.80 30.29 4.89
CA ILE A 198 17.12 28.87 4.86
C ILE A 198 16.36 28.18 3.73
N SER A 199 17.10 27.40 2.93
CA SER A 199 16.53 26.67 1.79
C SER A 199 15.78 25.39 2.16
N ALA A 200 15.97 24.89 3.39
CA ALA A 200 15.21 23.75 3.90
C ALA A 200 13.75 24.14 4.10
N ARG A 201 12.84 23.37 3.51
CA ARG A 201 11.39 23.65 3.56
C ARG A 201 10.72 23.14 4.83
N ASN A 202 11.41 22.29 5.58
CA ASN A 202 10.94 21.75 6.84
C ASN A 202 11.83 22.27 7.94
N ILE A 203 11.25 23.04 8.84
CA ILE A 203 11.90 23.56 10.05
C ILE A 203 10.98 23.20 11.21
N LEU A 204 11.39 22.21 11.99
CA LEU A 204 10.64 21.68 13.11
C LEU A 204 11.35 22.07 14.40
N SER A 205 10.78 23.02 15.13
CA SER A 205 11.39 23.59 16.34
C SER A 205 10.90 22.90 17.60
N GLY A 206 11.81 22.63 18.53
CA GLY A 206 11.49 21.89 19.74
C GLY A 206 12.61 21.93 20.77
N GLN A 207 12.54 21.04 21.76
CA GLN A 207 13.56 20.91 22.80
C GLN A 207 14.20 19.53 22.74
N VAL A 208 15.52 19.47 22.94
CA VAL A 208 16.25 18.21 23.03
C VAL A 208 15.75 17.43 24.25
N SER A 209 15.16 16.27 24.03
CA SER A 209 14.71 15.36 25.09
C SER A 209 15.75 14.30 25.42
N GLN A 210 16.50 13.85 24.42
CA GLN A 210 17.56 12.86 24.60
C GLN A 210 18.78 13.18 23.74
N LEU A 211 19.96 12.94 24.32
CA LEU A 211 21.25 13.03 23.64
C LEU A 211 22.03 11.74 23.95
N VAL A 212 22.33 10.94 22.93
CA VAL A 212 23.16 9.74 23.04
C VAL A 212 24.47 10.01 22.33
N GLU A 213 25.55 10.08 23.10
CA GLU A 213 26.87 10.35 22.57
C GLU A 213 27.56 9.06 22.12
N GLY A 214 28.10 9.08 20.92
CA GLY A 214 29.01 8.07 20.39
C GLY A 214 30.42 8.63 20.18
N PRO A 215 31.39 7.78 19.79
CA PRO A 215 32.77 8.21 19.59
C PRO A 215 32.94 9.21 18.44
N VAL A 216 32.04 9.18 17.44
CA VAL A 216 32.12 10.01 16.22
C VAL A 216 30.87 10.85 15.99
N SER A 217 29.70 10.33 16.36
CA SER A 217 28.41 10.96 16.16
C SER A 217 27.57 10.92 17.43
N CYS A 218 26.66 11.88 17.54
CA CYS A 218 25.64 11.92 18.57
C CYS A 218 24.26 11.72 17.91
N GLU A 219 23.45 10.86 18.52
CA GLU A 219 22.02 10.77 18.20
C GLU A 219 21.28 11.74 19.13
N VAL A 220 20.52 12.66 18.54
CA VAL A 220 19.80 13.72 19.25
C VAL A 220 18.32 13.57 18.95
N THR A 221 17.50 13.40 19.98
CA THR A 221 16.05 13.40 19.88
C THR A 221 15.49 14.72 20.38
N VAL A 222 14.61 15.31 19.59
CA VAL A 222 13.96 16.60 19.83
C VAL A 222 12.46 16.37 19.94
N ASP A 223 11.86 16.81 21.05
CA ASP A 223 10.42 16.80 21.24
C ASP A 223 9.81 18.05 20.60
N LEU A 224 8.78 17.84 19.78
CA LEU A 224 8.02 18.90 19.14
C LEU A 224 6.78 19.24 19.99
N PRO A 225 6.28 20.50 19.94
CA PRO A 225 5.11 20.93 20.71
C PRO A 225 3.86 20.07 20.46
N GLY A 226 3.71 19.54 19.25
CA GLY A 226 2.59 18.69 18.84
C GLY A 226 2.61 17.25 19.38
N GLY A 227 3.63 16.88 20.16
CA GLY A 227 3.83 15.54 20.71
C GLY A 227 4.53 14.56 19.77
N ASN A 228 4.93 15.01 18.57
CA ASN A 228 5.86 14.26 17.72
C ASN A 228 7.30 14.43 18.21
N THR A 229 8.19 13.56 17.74
CA THR A 229 9.63 13.69 17.96
C THR A 229 10.38 13.70 16.63
N VAL A 230 11.57 14.30 16.63
CA VAL A 230 12.51 14.28 15.51
C VAL A 230 13.86 13.80 16.02
N THR A 231 14.45 12.81 15.37
CA THR A 231 15.79 12.30 15.68
C THR A 231 16.77 12.71 14.58
N ALA A 232 17.84 13.38 14.98
CA ALA A 232 18.96 13.77 14.15
C ALA A 232 20.22 12.98 14.51
N MET A 233 21.06 12.70 13.51
CA MET A 233 22.40 12.17 13.70
C MET A 233 23.40 13.25 13.32
N VAL A 234 24.10 13.82 14.30
CA VAL A 234 25.09 14.89 14.10
C VAL A 234 26.48 14.42 14.50
N THR A 235 27.54 15.10 14.04
CA THR A 235 28.89 14.78 14.53
C THR A 235 29.02 15.17 15.99
N LYS A 236 29.87 14.45 16.74
CA LYS A 236 30.17 14.78 18.13
C LYS A 236 30.64 16.23 18.28
N GLU A 237 31.57 16.65 17.42
CA GLU A 237 32.07 18.02 17.35
C GLU A 237 30.94 19.05 17.14
N SER A 238 29.95 18.76 16.27
CA SER A 238 28.81 19.67 16.08
C SER A 238 27.96 19.78 17.33
N ALA A 239 27.69 18.66 18.02
CA ALA A 239 26.91 18.67 19.26
C ALA A 239 27.61 19.48 20.36
N GLU A 240 28.93 19.33 20.48
CA GLU A 240 29.77 20.09 21.41
C GLU A 240 29.79 21.59 21.07
N ASN A 241 30.05 21.94 19.80
CA ASN A 241 30.08 23.34 19.33
C ASN A 241 28.74 24.06 19.52
N MET A 242 27.64 23.34 19.38
CA MET A 242 26.29 23.86 19.61
C MET A 242 25.88 23.87 21.09
N ALA A 243 26.74 23.34 21.97
CA ALA A 243 26.47 23.10 23.39
C ALA A 243 25.13 22.38 23.60
N LEU A 244 24.89 21.31 22.84
CA LEU A 244 23.66 20.52 22.95
C LEU A 244 23.64 19.77 24.28
N LYS A 245 22.49 19.83 24.94
CA LYS A 245 22.16 19.08 26.15
C LYS A 245 20.65 18.90 26.20
N THR A 246 20.17 17.97 27.02
CA THR A 246 18.73 17.86 27.29
C THR A 246 18.18 19.21 27.77
N GLY A 247 17.05 19.63 27.22
CA GLY A 247 16.41 20.92 27.42
C GLY A 247 16.89 22.03 26.47
N SER A 248 17.93 21.81 25.66
CA SER A 248 18.36 22.80 24.65
C SER A 248 17.25 23.02 23.62
N SER A 249 16.90 24.28 23.36
CA SER A 249 16.00 24.65 22.27
C SER A 249 16.75 24.62 20.93
N VAL A 250 16.22 23.87 19.97
CA VAL A 250 16.83 23.65 18.66
C VAL A 250 15.77 23.60 17.57
N SER A 251 16.18 23.83 16.33
CA SER A 251 15.35 23.59 15.14
C SER A 251 15.97 22.48 14.28
N ALA A 252 15.14 21.48 13.96
CA ALA A 252 15.49 20.42 13.04
C ALA A 252 15.16 20.84 11.61
N LEU A 253 16.15 20.79 10.72
CA LEU A 253 16.04 21.22 9.33
C LEU A 253 16.12 20.02 8.41
N ILE A 254 15.14 19.91 7.51
CA ILE A 254 15.04 18.80 6.57
C ILE A 254 14.76 19.36 5.18
N LYS A 255 15.60 19.02 4.20
CA LYS A 255 15.27 19.32 2.81
C LYS A 255 14.07 18.49 2.37
N ALA A 256 13.14 19.10 1.64
CA ALA A 256 11.94 18.39 1.17
C ALA A 256 12.26 17.19 0.27
N SER A 257 13.39 17.22 -0.45
CA SER A 257 13.88 16.11 -1.27
C SER A 257 14.45 14.93 -0.45
N SER A 258 14.61 15.11 0.87
CA SER A 258 15.04 14.04 1.79
C SER A 258 13.86 13.38 2.51
N VAL A 259 12.62 13.84 2.25
CA VAL A 259 11.40 13.26 2.78
C VAL A 259 10.87 12.24 1.79
N LEU A 260 10.72 11.01 2.23
CA LEU A 260 10.07 9.94 1.49
C LEU A 260 8.61 9.82 1.94
N LEU A 261 7.72 9.50 1.01
CA LEU A 261 6.32 9.21 1.29
C LEU A 261 6.02 7.74 0.98
N ALA A 262 5.22 7.12 1.84
CA ALA A 262 4.65 5.81 1.61
C ALA A 262 3.14 5.85 1.88
N VAL A 263 2.40 4.96 1.21
CA VAL A 263 0.99 4.67 1.43
C VAL A 263 0.85 3.19 1.81
N ASN A 264 -0.22 2.85 2.52
CA ASN A 264 -0.56 1.46 2.85
C ASN A 264 -1.52 0.86 1.83
#